data_AF-A0A1G3AMV1-F1
#
_entry.id   AF-A0A1G3AMV1-F1
#
_cell.length_a   1.000
_cell.length_b   1.000
_cell.length_c   1.000
_cell.angle_alpha   90.00
_cell.angle_beta   90.00
_cell.angle_gamma   90.00
#
_symmetry.space_group_name_H-M   'P 1'
#
loop_
_entity.id
_entity.type
_entity.pdbx_description
1 polymer ?
#
loop_
_entity_poly.entity_id
_entity_poly.type
_entity_poly.pdbx_seq_one_letter_code
_entity_poly.pdbx_strand_id
1 'polypeptide(L)' 'MTTESEGFDVAREMHKDDSAKNIPVIILTGIRKAMSLPFGFEPDETWLPVKQVLEKPVKPEVLLKAIKENIR' A
#
# COMPACT_ATOMS: atom_id res chain seq x y z
N MET A 1 7.39 -12.45 9.42
CA MET A 1 6.89 -12.29 8.05
C MET A 1 7.44 -13.43 7.25
N THR A 2 6.56 -14.25 6.70
CA THR A 2 6.90 -15.55 6.08
C THR A 2 6.90 -15.46 4.56
N THR A 3 6.21 -14.46 4.00
CA THR A 3 6.14 -14.16 2.57
C THR A 3 6.24 -12.66 2.30
N GLU A 4 6.84 -12.28 1.16
CA GLU A 4 7.02 -10.88 0.75
C GLU A 4 5.71 -10.19 0.32
N SER A 5 4.60 -10.95 0.18
CA SER A 5 3.29 -10.48 -0.24
C SER A 5 2.29 -10.24 0.89
N GLU A 6 2.60 -10.62 2.13
CA GLU A 6 1.67 -10.60 3.27
C GLU A 6 0.93 -9.24 3.41
N GLY A 7 1.63 -8.12 3.19
CA GLY A 7 1.02 -6.79 3.26
C GLY A 7 -0.07 -6.53 2.20
N PHE A 8 0.05 -7.14 1.02
CA PHE A 8 -0.96 -7.05 -0.04
C PHE A 8 -2.17 -7.95 0.23
N ASP A 9 -1.95 -9.11 0.87
CA ASP A 9 -3.03 -10.00 1.30
C ASP A 9 -3.89 -9.31 2.37
N VAL A 10 -3.26 -8.73 3.39
CA VAL A 10 -3.96 -7.99 4.46
C VAL A 10 -4.77 -6.82 3.91
N ALA A 11 -4.22 -6.05 2.97
CA ALA A 11 -4.96 -4.92 2.36
C ALA A 11 -6.24 -5.40 1.64
N ARG A 12 -6.17 -6.56 0.96
CA ARG A 12 -7.33 -7.18 0.30
C ARG A 12 -8.34 -7.72 1.30
N GLU A 13 -7.91 -8.28 2.42
CA GLU A 13 -8.81 -8.72 3.49
C GLU A 13 -9.52 -7.55 4.16
N MET A 14 -8.79 -6.47 4.49
CA MET A 14 -9.37 -5.24 5.06
C MET A 14 -10.41 -4.61 4.14
N HIS A 15 -10.20 -4.68 2.82
CA HIS A 15 -11.17 -4.14 1.86
C HIS A 15 -12.47 -4.95 1.78
N LYS A 16 -12.41 -6.27 2.06
CA LYS A 16 -13.59 -7.16 2.09
C LYS A 16 -14.37 -7.07 3.39
N ASP A 17 -13.73 -6.62 4.48
CA ASP A 17 -14.36 -6.47 5.78
C ASP A 17 -15.18 -5.17 5.82
N ASP A 18 -16.50 -5.29 6.01
CA ASP A 18 -17.41 -4.16 6.08
C ASP A 18 -17.08 -3.14 7.18
N SER A 19 -16.41 -3.57 8.25
CA SER A 19 -15.98 -2.71 9.35
C SER A 19 -14.69 -1.95 9.04
N ALA A 20 -13.84 -2.47 8.13
CA ALA A 20 -12.53 -1.92 7.81
C ALA A 20 -12.43 -1.32 6.41
N LYS A 21 -13.38 -1.60 5.50
CA LYS A 21 -13.35 -1.17 4.08
C LYS A 21 -13.24 0.34 3.86
N ASN A 22 -13.64 1.14 4.85
CA ASN A 22 -13.59 2.60 4.79
C ASN A 22 -12.26 3.18 5.33
N ILE A 23 -11.39 2.35 5.89
CA ILE A 23 -10.10 2.80 6.44
C ILE A 23 -9.13 3.05 5.27
N PRO A 24 -8.53 4.25 5.16
CA PRO A 24 -7.55 4.53 4.13
C PRO A 24 -6.25 3.75 4.42
N VAL A 25 -5.86 2.86 3.50
CA VAL A 25 -4.62 2.07 3.61
C VAL A 25 -3.54 2.65 2.69
N ILE A 26 -2.33 2.84 3.21
CA ILE A 26 -1.14 3.23 2.44
C ILE A 26 -0.09 2.13 2.58
N ILE A 27 0.40 1.58 1.47
CA ILE A 27 1.42 0.52 1.48
C ILE A 27 2.80 1.14 1.24
N LEU A 28 3.77 0.77 2.10
CA LEU A 28 5.19 1.08 1.89
C LEU A 28 5.94 -0.18 1.47
N THR A 29 6.35 -0.26 0.21
CA THR A 29 6.99 -1.45 -0.36
C THR A 29 8.40 -1.19 -0.89
N GLY A 30 9.26 -2.21 -0.85
CA GLY A 30 10.56 -2.22 -1.53
C GLY A 30 10.64 -3.30 -2.61
N ILE A 31 9.49 -3.88 -2.97
CA ILE A 31 9.39 -5.06 -3.84
C ILE A 31 9.98 -4.82 -5.22
N ARG A 32 9.92 -3.59 -5.76
CA ARG A 32 10.51 -3.28 -7.06
C ARG A 32 12.01 -3.50 -7.05
N LYS A 33 12.68 -3.11 -5.97
CA LYS A 33 14.12 -3.33 -5.78
C LYS A 33 14.42 -4.79 -5.46
N ALA A 34 13.60 -5.45 -4.64
CA ALA A 34 13.80 -6.85 -4.25
C ALA A 34 13.62 -7.83 -5.42
N MET A 35 12.64 -7.59 -6.29
CA MET A 35 12.29 -8.45 -7.43
C MET A 35 12.79 -7.94 -8.79
N SER A 36 13.60 -6.87 -8.81
CA SER A 36 14.13 -6.24 -10.04
C SER A 36 13.04 -5.95 -11.09
N LEU A 37 11.87 -5.48 -10.64
CA LEU A 37 10.74 -5.20 -11.54
C LEU A 37 10.97 -3.88 -12.30
N PRO A 38 10.61 -3.83 -13.60
CA PRO A 38 10.73 -2.60 -14.38
C PRO A 38 9.66 -1.57 -14.01
N PHE A 39 8.59 -1.97 -13.32
CA PHE A 39 7.45 -1.14 -12.93
C PHE A 39 7.16 -1.23 -11.43
N GLY A 40 6.59 -0.15 -10.89
CA GLY A 40 6.06 -0.10 -9.53
C GLY A 40 4.63 -0.64 -9.47
N PHE A 41 4.14 -0.89 -8.25
CA PHE A 41 2.74 -1.23 -8.02
C PHE A 41 1.94 0.06 -7.86
N GLU A 42 0.77 0.12 -8.49
CA GLU A 42 -0.17 1.23 -8.37
C GLU A 42 -1.43 0.80 -7.61
N PRO A 43 -2.10 1.73 -6.91
CA PRO A 43 -3.41 1.47 -6.31
C PRO A 43 -4.43 1.06 -7.38
N ASP A 44 -5.17 -0.03 -7.13
CA ASP A 44 -6.22 -0.53 -8.02
C ASP A 44 -7.37 -1.11 -7.19
N GLU A 45 -8.62 -0.72 -7.46
CA GLU A 45 -9.75 -1.15 -6.63
C GLU A 45 -9.99 -2.66 -6.63
N THR A 46 -9.52 -3.38 -7.67
CA THR A 46 -9.73 -4.82 -7.81
C THR A 46 -8.52 -5.63 -7.36
N TRP A 47 -7.33 -5.19 -7.72
CA TRP A 47 -6.08 -5.92 -7.48
C TRP A 47 -5.33 -5.44 -6.23
N LEU A 48 -5.40 -4.15 -5.94
CA LEU A 48 -4.67 -3.53 -4.84
C LEU A 48 -5.46 -2.38 -4.19
N PRO A 49 -6.49 -2.69 -3.39
CA PRO A 49 -7.48 -1.73 -2.90
C PRO A 49 -6.93 -0.85 -1.77
N VAL A 50 -5.89 -0.09 -2.08
CA VAL A 50 -5.20 0.84 -1.20
C VAL A 50 -5.37 2.25 -1.74
N LYS A 51 -5.10 3.25 -0.93
CA LYS A 51 -5.14 4.65 -1.37
C LYS A 51 -3.85 5.09 -2.04
N GLN A 52 -2.73 4.59 -1.55
CA GLN A 52 -1.42 4.97 -2.09
C GLN A 52 -0.40 3.87 -1.87
N VAL A 53 0.52 3.71 -2.83
CA VAL A 53 1.70 2.86 -2.72
C VAL A 53 2.93 3.77 -2.72
N LEU A 54 3.82 3.57 -1.75
CA LEU A 54 5.07 4.32 -1.62
C LEU A 54 6.26 3.36 -1.70
N GLU A 55 7.20 3.67 -2.58
CA GLU A 55 8.43 2.90 -2.74
C GLU A 55 9.50 3.33 -1.74
N LYS A 56 10.13 2.35 -1.08
CA LYS A 56 11.26 2.59 -0.18
C LYS A 56 12.54 2.90 -0.98
N PRO A 57 13.37 3.85 -0.53
CA PRO A 57 13.24 4.64 0.70
C PRO A 57 12.25 5.80 0.55
N VAL A 58 11.35 5.94 1.53
CA VAL A 58 10.37 7.02 1.59
C VAL A 58 10.90 8.15 2.48
N LYS A 59 10.91 9.38 1.98
CA LYS A 59 11.22 10.56 2.80
C LYS A 59 10.09 10.85 3.79
N PRO A 60 10.37 11.27 5.03
CA PRO A 60 9.34 11.58 6.02
C PRO A 60 8.27 12.56 5.52
N GLU A 61 8.69 13.59 4.78
CA GLU A 61 7.80 14.61 4.19
C GLU A 61 6.80 14.01 3.20
N VAL A 62 7.23 13.02 2.41
CA VAL A 62 6.38 12.32 1.44
C VAL A 62 5.33 11.49 2.17
N LEU A 63 5.73 10.78 3.23
CA LEU A 63 4.79 10.02 4.05
C LEU A 63 3.77 10.93 4.74
N LEU A 64 4.22 12.06 5.30
CA LEU A 64 3.32 13.03 5.93
C LEU A 64 2.34 13.64 4.94
N LYS A 65 2.79 13.93 3.71
CA LYS A 65 1.93 14.41 2.63
C LYS A 65 0.87 13.36 2.26
N ALA A 66 1.31 12.12 2.04
CA ALA A 66 0.43 10.98 1.74
C ALA A 66 -0.66 10.78 2.81
N ILE A 67 -0.29 10.88 4.10
CA ILE A 67 -1.25 10.79 5.20
C ILE A 67 -2.22 11.97 5.15
N LYS A 68 -1.74 13.21 5.01
CA LYS A 68 -2.62 14.40 4.95
C LYS A 68 -3.61 14.35 3.80
N GLU A 69 -3.23 13.79 2.66
CA GLU A 69 -4.10 13.66 1.48
C GLU A 69 -5.20 12.59 1.64
N ASN A 70 -5.00 11.62 2.54
CA ASN A 70 -5.86 10.45 2.68
C ASN A 70 -6.55 10.32 4.05
N ILE A 71 -6.17 11.14 5.03
CA ILE A 71 -6.84 11.22 6.32
C ILE A 71 -8.17 11.97 6.15
N ARG A 72 -9.25 11.39 6.66
CA ARG A 72 -10.57 12.03 6.75
C ARG A 72 -10.73 12.69 8.11
#